data_AF-A0A2V1A8M8-F1
#
_entry.id   AF-A0A2V1A8M8-F1
#
_cell.length_a   1.000
_cell.length_b   1.000
_cell.length_c   1.000
_cell.angle_alpha   90.00
_cell.angle_beta   90.00
_cell.angle_gamma   90.00
#
_symmetry.space_group_name_H-M   'P 1'
#
loop_
_entity.id
_entity.type
_entity.pdbx_description
1 polymer ?
#
loop_
_entity_poly.entity_id
_entity_poly.type
_entity_poly.pdbx_seq_one_letter_code
_entity_poly.pdbx_strand_id
1 'polypeptide(L)'
;MFAGIRNALMGRQSMAFAGQRNFSLSNRMRAAVEQVKSDTSQLGPIIKTDNERTVMWKIYAKFNKHNTICSLFAVTEDLDFMKNNEHLSYNEKVLYYMQLPHKAKVTVSAGMLGFRKSQRQEYEAGYQVSSRLFKLIEEKKLIGPNDKIEVVLSNFGKGRSAFEACLMGKESAFLRSNIVRISDNTKIKFGGNRAKAQRHAAAAKKSALKGTNSKKATKVRTNTTFRLPNTLKLARKPRYARTSVPHYRRLDAYKIVESPIASETAIKKVEDGNTLVFQVSLKANKHQIKAAVKELYDVEVEKINTLVRPNGTKKAYIRLTADHDALDVANRIGYV
;
A
#
# COMPACT_ATOMS: atom_id res chain seq x y z
N MET A 1 -6.07 -27.79 -56.12
CA MET A 1 -5.11 -27.87 -57.24
C MET A 1 -4.09 -26.76 -57.03
N PHE A 2 -2.85 -27.14 -56.72
CA PHE A 2 -1.69 -26.99 -57.63
C PHE A 2 -1.47 -25.53 -58.05
N ALA A 3 -0.46 -24.86 -57.49
CA ALA A 3 0.96 -24.93 -57.86
C ALA A 3 1.31 -24.00 -59.03
N GLY A 4 2.53 -23.45 -59.00
CA GLY A 4 3.12 -22.71 -60.11
C GLY A 4 3.67 -21.36 -59.64
N ILE A 5 4.91 -21.21 -59.14
CA ILE A 5 6.23 -21.47 -59.75
C ILE A 5 6.54 -20.53 -60.94
N ARG A 6 7.42 -19.56 -60.63
CA ARG A 6 8.58 -19.04 -61.38
C ARG A 6 8.42 -18.25 -62.71
N ASN A 7 9.15 -17.13 -62.69
CA ASN A 7 10.29 -16.75 -63.55
C ASN A 7 10.13 -15.68 -64.64
N ALA A 8 11.27 -14.98 -64.78
CA ALA A 8 11.85 -14.23 -65.91
C ALA A 8 11.37 -12.76 -66.06
N LEU A 9 12.22 -11.75 -65.84
CA LEU A 9 13.43 -11.28 -66.56
C LEU A 9 13.12 -10.36 -67.76
N MET A 10 13.72 -9.17 -67.70
CA MET A 10 14.04 -8.22 -68.79
C MET A 10 12.84 -7.54 -69.49
N GLY A 11 12.76 -6.23 -69.70
CA GLY A 11 13.75 -5.16 -69.68
C GLY A 11 13.76 -4.45 -71.04
N ARG A 12 13.03 -3.32 -71.20
CA ARG A 12 13.45 -2.09 -71.93
C ARG A 12 12.31 -1.06 -72.09
N GLN A 13 12.59 0.12 -71.53
CA GLN A 13 12.34 1.50 -71.98
C GLN A 13 11.25 1.80 -73.02
N SER A 14 10.35 2.74 -72.67
CA SER A 14 10.13 3.97 -73.47
C SER A 14 9.40 5.05 -72.64
N MET A 15 9.42 6.27 -73.17
CA MET A 15 9.26 7.54 -72.48
C MET A 15 7.82 7.95 -72.18
N ALA A 16 7.73 8.76 -71.11
CA ALA A 16 6.92 9.98 -70.97
C ALA A 16 5.42 9.93 -70.62
N PHE A 17 5.12 10.86 -69.72
CA PHE A 17 3.85 11.48 -69.34
C PHE A 17 2.85 10.75 -68.44
N ALA A 18 2.49 11.52 -67.40
CA ALA A 18 1.27 11.51 -66.60
C ALA A 18 1.10 10.46 -65.49
N GLY A 19 0.85 10.96 -64.27
CA GLY A 19 -0.16 10.33 -63.41
C GLY A 19 0.32 9.71 -62.11
N GLN A 20 0.33 10.54 -61.07
CA GLN A 20 -0.27 10.27 -59.75
C GLN A 20 0.35 9.25 -58.75
N ARG A 21 0.58 9.82 -57.56
CA ARG A 21 0.31 9.33 -56.19
C ARG A 21 1.42 8.60 -55.41
N ASN A 22 1.77 9.28 -54.31
CA ASN A 22 1.99 8.74 -52.96
C ASN A 22 3.20 7.83 -52.71
N PHE A 23 4.37 8.46 -52.58
CA PHE A 23 5.43 7.97 -51.69
C PHE A 23 5.96 9.11 -50.84
N SER A 24 5.38 9.28 -49.64
CA SER A 24 6.03 10.09 -48.61
C SER A 24 5.67 9.68 -47.19
N LEU A 25 4.68 8.80 -46.99
CA LEU A 25 4.17 8.54 -45.64
C LEU A 25 5.11 7.60 -44.84
N SER A 26 5.61 6.53 -45.46
CA SER A 26 6.43 5.52 -44.79
C SER A 26 7.84 6.00 -44.44
N ASN A 27 8.47 6.78 -45.33
CA ASN A 27 9.80 7.36 -45.08
C ASN A 27 9.74 8.59 -44.14
N ARG A 28 8.64 9.35 -44.13
CA ARG A 28 8.39 10.36 -43.09
C ARG A 28 8.12 9.72 -41.73
N MET A 29 7.43 8.58 -41.68
CA MET A 29 7.16 7.87 -40.42
C MET A 29 8.42 7.30 -39.79
N ARG A 30 9.38 6.76 -40.57
CA ARG A 30 10.67 6.32 -40.01
C ARG A 30 11.53 7.48 -39.52
N ALA A 31 11.67 8.55 -40.31
CA ALA A 31 12.41 9.75 -39.91
C ALA A 31 11.79 10.45 -38.67
N ALA A 32 10.45 10.46 -38.57
CA ALA A 32 9.76 11.00 -37.40
C ALA A 32 9.97 10.13 -36.13
N VAL A 33 10.03 8.79 -36.27
CA VAL A 33 10.28 7.89 -35.13
C VAL A 33 11.74 7.96 -34.65
N GLU A 34 12.70 8.19 -35.55
CA GLU A 34 14.10 8.43 -35.17
C GLU A 34 14.33 9.82 -34.56
N GLN A 35 13.63 10.86 -35.03
CA GLN A 35 13.63 12.17 -34.36
C GLN A 35 13.00 12.11 -32.96
N VAL A 36 11.88 11.40 -32.79
CA VAL A 36 11.25 11.23 -31.47
C VAL A 36 12.16 10.49 -30.47
N LYS A 37 13.04 9.59 -30.91
CA LYS A 37 14.03 8.90 -30.05
C LYS A 37 15.23 9.77 -29.65
N SER A 38 15.66 10.71 -30.51
CA SER A 38 16.61 11.75 -30.13
C SER A 38 15.97 12.85 -29.26
N ASP A 39 14.67 13.11 -29.42
CA ASP A 39 13.91 14.06 -28.61
C ASP A 39 13.54 13.49 -27.22
N THR A 40 13.38 12.17 -27.09
CA THR A 40 13.17 11.48 -25.79
C THR A 40 14.45 11.19 -25.01
N SER A 41 15.64 11.41 -25.61
CA SER A 41 16.92 11.48 -24.90
C SER A 41 17.41 12.92 -24.66
N GLN A 42 16.58 13.90 -25.05
CA GLN A 42 16.65 15.31 -24.65
C GLN A 42 15.43 15.69 -23.80
N LEU A 43 14.99 14.79 -22.91
CA LEU A 43 14.31 15.20 -21.67
C LEU A 43 15.35 15.93 -20.82
N GLY A 44 15.64 17.16 -21.26
CA GLY A 44 16.31 18.16 -20.47
C GLY A 44 15.55 18.33 -19.16
N PRO A 45 16.23 18.85 -18.12
CA PRO A 45 15.59 19.09 -16.83
C PRO A 45 14.29 19.85 -17.07
N ILE A 46 13.25 19.52 -16.28
CA ILE A 46 12.07 20.37 -16.06
C ILE A 46 12.54 21.81 -16.19
N ILE A 47 12.20 22.49 -17.30
CA ILE A 47 12.65 23.86 -17.52
C ILE A 47 11.92 24.65 -16.45
N LYS A 48 12.59 24.87 -15.32
CA LYS A 48 12.23 25.92 -14.38
C LYS A 48 12.50 27.22 -15.14
N THR A 49 11.47 27.76 -15.76
CA THR A 49 11.45 29.18 -16.03
C THR A 49 11.38 29.86 -14.66
N ASP A 50 12.53 30.22 -14.10
CA ASP A 50 12.61 31.02 -12.86
C ASP A 50 12.14 32.48 -13.08
N ASN A 51 11.40 32.74 -14.17
CA ASN A 51 10.78 34.03 -14.50
C ASN A 51 9.39 34.14 -13.86
N GLU A 52 9.33 33.86 -12.56
CA GLU A 52 8.10 33.90 -11.78
C GLU A 52 7.95 35.24 -11.06
N ARG A 53 6.79 35.88 -11.25
CA ARG A 53 6.41 37.10 -10.55
C ARG A 53 5.51 36.76 -9.37
N THR A 54 5.79 37.32 -8.20
CA THR A 54 4.83 37.27 -7.09
C THR A 54 3.76 38.33 -7.32
N VAL A 55 2.51 37.89 -7.48
CA VAL A 55 1.35 38.76 -7.75
C VAL A 55 0.78 39.32 -6.46
N MET A 56 0.66 38.47 -5.45
CA MET A 56 0.18 38.84 -4.12
C MET A 56 0.62 37.81 -3.09
N TRP A 57 0.52 38.18 -1.83
CA TRP A 57 0.79 37.33 -0.69
C TRP A 57 -0.51 36.87 -0.05
N LYS A 58 -0.55 35.62 0.42
CA LYS A 58 -1.67 35.09 1.19
C LYS A 58 -1.21 34.59 2.54
N ILE A 59 -1.83 35.10 3.61
CA ILE A 59 -1.67 34.57 4.96
C ILE A 59 -2.85 33.65 5.23
N TYR A 60 -2.59 32.34 5.29
CA TYR A 60 -3.55 31.35 5.72
C TYR A 60 -3.45 31.13 7.22
N ALA A 61 -4.47 31.54 7.96
CA ALA A 61 -4.55 31.37 9.40
C ALA A 61 -5.68 30.40 9.76
N LYS A 62 -5.30 29.21 10.23
CA LYS A 62 -6.21 28.10 10.55
C LYS A 62 -6.27 27.86 12.05
N PHE A 63 -7.45 28.07 12.63
CA PHE A 63 -7.70 28.03 14.06
C PHE A 63 -8.55 26.81 14.43
N ASN A 64 -7.93 25.64 14.55
CA ASN A 64 -8.64 24.45 15.00
C ASN A 64 -8.91 24.53 16.50
N LYS A 65 -9.85 23.71 16.99
CA LYS A 65 -10.15 23.60 18.44
C LYS A 65 -8.92 23.29 19.30
N HIS A 66 -7.92 22.62 18.75
CA HIS A 66 -6.77 22.08 19.50
C HIS A 66 -5.42 22.69 19.12
N ASN A 67 -5.36 23.54 18.09
CA ASN A 67 -4.09 24.08 17.60
C ASN A 67 -4.32 25.28 16.67
N THR A 68 -3.35 26.18 16.64
CA THR A 68 -3.27 27.31 15.72
C THR A 68 -2.13 27.11 14.74
N ILE A 69 -2.40 27.33 13.45
CA ILE A 69 -1.42 27.22 12.37
C ILE A 69 -1.57 28.44 11.47
N CYS A 70 -0.51 29.21 11.31
CA CYS A 70 -0.48 30.38 10.45
C CYS A 70 0.64 30.18 9.41
N SER A 71 0.37 30.54 8.15
CA SER A 71 1.30 30.27 7.06
C SER A 71 1.24 31.37 6.01
N LEU A 72 2.41 31.82 5.56
CA LEU A 72 2.58 32.77 4.48
C LEU A 72 2.87 32.02 3.18
N PHE A 73 2.10 32.35 2.15
CA PHE A 73 2.26 31.85 0.79
C PHE A 73 2.46 33.02 -0.18
N ALA A 74 3.36 32.82 -1.14
CA ALA A 74 3.47 33.67 -2.32
C ALA A 74 2.54 33.12 -3.41
N VAL A 75 1.65 33.96 -3.94
CA VAL A 75 0.86 33.65 -5.14
C VAL A 75 1.72 34.05 -6.34
N THR A 76 2.20 33.08 -7.09
CA THR A 76 3.18 33.27 -8.16
C THR A 76 2.54 33.09 -9.52
N GLU A 77 2.85 34.00 -10.45
CA GLU A 77 2.52 33.94 -11.87
C GLU A 77 3.81 33.67 -12.65
N ASP A 78 3.75 32.78 -13.62
CA ASP A 78 4.81 32.53 -14.58
C ASP A 78 4.58 33.44 -15.79
N LEU A 79 5.55 34.33 -16.03
CA LEU A 79 5.46 35.33 -17.10
C LEU A 79 5.52 34.69 -18.50
N ASP A 80 6.15 33.53 -18.61
CA ASP A 80 6.32 32.83 -19.88
C ASP A 80 5.23 31.77 -20.11
N PHE A 81 4.26 31.64 -19.20
CA PHE A 81 3.19 30.65 -19.28
C PHE A 81 2.44 30.67 -20.62
N MET A 82 2.11 31.86 -21.13
CA MET A 82 1.36 32.00 -22.38
C MET A 82 2.16 31.58 -23.62
N LYS A 83 3.49 31.81 -23.61
CA LYS A 83 4.39 31.45 -24.71
C LYS A 83 4.70 29.96 -24.68
N ASN A 84 4.94 29.41 -23.50
CA ASN A 84 5.28 28.01 -23.34
C ASN A 84 4.10 27.07 -23.61
N ASN A 85 2.87 27.57 -23.43
CA ASN A 85 1.65 26.78 -23.53
C ASN A 85 0.73 27.26 -24.65
N GLU A 86 1.28 27.53 -25.84
CA GLU A 86 0.49 27.93 -27.02
C GLU A 86 -0.60 26.92 -27.37
N HIS A 87 -0.31 25.63 -27.21
CA HIS A 87 -1.19 24.49 -27.49
C HIS A 87 -2.45 24.40 -26.60
N LEU A 88 -2.49 25.09 -25.45
CA LEU A 88 -3.65 25.08 -24.56
C LEU A 88 -4.82 25.91 -25.11
N SER A 89 -6.04 25.49 -24.77
CA SER A 89 -7.25 26.25 -25.06
C SER A 89 -7.28 27.58 -24.30
N TYR A 90 -7.97 28.59 -24.85
CA TYR A 90 -8.17 29.88 -24.18
C TYR A 90 -8.73 29.70 -22.76
N ASN A 91 -9.68 28.78 -22.57
CA ASN A 91 -10.30 28.56 -21.26
C ASN A 91 -9.30 27.99 -20.25
N GLU A 92 -8.37 27.15 -20.67
CA GLU A 92 -7.32 26.59 -19.80
C GLU A 92 -6.31 27.68 -19.41
N LYS A 93 -5.99 28.57 -20.35
CA LYS A 93 -5.16 29.76 -20.09
C LYS A 93 -5.85 30.70 -19.09
N VAL A 94 -7.14 30.95 -19.23
CA VAL A 94 -7.92 31.75 -18.27
C VAL A 94 -8.00 31.05 -16.90
N LEU A 95 -8.19 29.73 -16.87
CA LEU A 95 -8.25 28.96 -15.63
C LEU A 95 -6.94 29.08 -14.83
N TYR A 96 -5.79 29.09 -15.51
CA TYR A 96 -4.49 29.35 -14.89
C TYR A 96 -4.47 30.70 -14.15
N TYR A 97 -4.88 31.79 -14.81
CA TYR A 97 -4.95 33.12 -14.19
C TYR A 97 -5.96 33.21 -13.05
N MET A 98 -7.03 32.42 -13.09
CA MET A 98 -7.99 32.32 -11.98
C MET A 98 -7.44 31.52 -10.78
N GLN A 99 -6.50 30.60 -11.01
CA GLN A 99 -5.99 29.65 -10.02
C GLN A 99 -4.46 29.63 -9.97
N LEU A 100 -3.86 30.81 -9.79
CA LEU A 100 -2.41 30.94 -9.70
C LEU A 100 -1.83 30.06 -8.56
N PRO A 101 -0.66 29.42 -8.77
CA PRO A 101 -0.04 28.54 -7.79
C PRO A 101 0.37 29.28 -6.51
N HIS A 102 0.18 28.63 -5.36
CA HIS A 102 0.54 29.15 -4.04
C HIS A 102 1.78 28.44 -3.50
N LYS A 103 2.91 29.16 -3.36
CA LYS A 103 4.17 28.61 -2.83
C LYS A 103 4.35 28.99 -1.36
N ALA A 104 4.43 28.00 -0.47
CA ALA A 104 4.66 28.23 0.95
C ALA A 104 6.05 28.83 1.19
N LYS A 105 6.13 29.92 1.98
CA LYS A 105 7.41 30.53 2.37
C LYS A 105 7.71 30.34 3.86
N VAL A 106 6.69 30.54 4.70
CA VAL A 106 6.83 30.40 6.16
C VAL A 106 5.59 29.74 6.72
N THR A 107 5.77 28.75 7.59
CA THR A 107 4.70 28.10 8.34
C THR A 107 5.07 28.08 9.81
N VAL A 108 4.18 28.56 10.66
CA VAL A 108 4.33 28.54 12.11
C VAL A 108 3.10 27.87 12.72
N SER A 109 3.34 26.98 13.67
CA SER A 109 2.28 26.37 14.48
C SER A 109 2.65 26.42 15.95
N ALA A 110 1.66 26.35 16.84
CA ALA A 110 1.92 26.42 18.28
C ALA A 110 2.87 25.31 18.76
N GLY A 111 2.85 24.14 18.09
CA GLY A 111 3.78 23.05 18.39
C GLY A 111 5.25 23.37 18.11
N MET A 112 5.54 24.20 17.09
CA MET A 112 6.91 24.62 16.76
C MET A 112 7.48 25.60 17.79
N LEU A 113 6.60 26.34 18.47
CA LEU A 113 6.95 27.27 19.56
C LEU A 113 7.08 26.58 20.92
N GLY A 114 7.06 25.24 20.96
CA GLY A 114 7.28 24.47 22.18
C GLY A 114 6.03 24.19 23.03
N PHE A 115 4.85 24.73 22.68
CA PHE A 115 3.61 24.39 23.38
C PHE A 115 3.31 22.90 23.25
N ARG A 116 3.11 22.21 24.37
CA ARG A 116 2.86 20.76 24.39
C ARG A 116 1.39 20.45 24.65
N LYS A 117 0.88 19.46 23.93
CA LYS A 117 -0.46 18.86 24.14
C LYS A 117 -1.57 19.93 24.20
N SER A 118 -2.35 19.97 25.28
CA SER A 118 -3.50 20.86 25.46
C SER A 118 -3.12 22.34 25.41
N GLN A 119 -1.90 22.72 25.81
CA GLN A 119 -1.47 24.12 25.83
C GLN A 119 -1.51 24.78 24.43
N ARG A 120 -1.41 23.99 23.36
CA ARG A 120 -1.47 24.47 21.97
C ARG A 120 -2.81 25.10 21.58
N GLN A 121 -3.87 24.82 22.34
CA GLN A 121 -5.23 25.27 22.03
C GLN A 121 -5.58 26.62 22.67
N GLU A 122 -4.74 27.09 23.59
CA GLU A 122 -5.03 28.29 24.38
C GLU A 122 -4.71 29.58 23.60
N TYR A 123 -5.30 30.68 24.06
CA TYR A 123 -5.19 32.00 23.42
C TYR A 123 -3.74 32.46 23.29
N GLU A 124 -2.95 32.35 24.36
CA GLU A 124 -1.53 32.72 24.42
C GLU A 124 -0.71 32.05 23.31
N ALA A 125 -0.95 30.76 23.08
CA ALA A 125 -0.28 30.02 22.03
C ALA A 125 -0.64 30.55 20.63
N GLY A 126 -1.90 30.95 20.41
CA GLY A 126 -2.33 31.60 19.18
C GLY A 126 -1.67 32.98 18.96
N TYR A 127 -1.54 33.77 20.02
CA TYR A 127 -0.90 35.09 19.96
C TYR A 127 0.58 34.96 19.60
N GLN A 128 1.31 34.07 20.29
CA GLN A 128 2.74 33.84 20.03
C GLN A 128 3.01 33.27 18.63
N VAL A 129 2.14 32.41 18.10
CA VAL A 129 2.23 31.93 16.70
C VAL A 129 2.12 33.08 15.71
N SER A 130 1.18 34.00 15.96
CA SER A 130 0.93 35.16 15.10
C SER A 130 2.10 36.14 15.15
N SER A 131 2.55 36.48 16.37
CA SER A 131 3.74 37.31 16.62
C SER A 131 4.98 36.74 15.92
N ARG A 132 5.24 35.43 16.07
CA ARG A 132 6.40 34.79 15.43
C ARG A 132 6.30 34.80 13.92
N LEU A 133 5.10 34.58 13.36
CA LEU A 133 4.91 34.65 11.91
C LEU A 133 5.25 36.05 11.39
N PHE A 134 4.72 37.11 12.01
CA PHE A 134 5.00 38.49 11.59
C PHE A 134 6.49 38.82 11.71
N LYS A 135 7.12 38.47 12.84
CA LYS A 135 8.58 38.62 13.00
C LYS A 135 9.37 37.91 11.89
N LEU A 136 8.98 36.68 11.53
CA LEU A 136 9.65 35.94 10.44
C LEU A 136 9.45 36.60 9.07
N ILE A 137 8.32 37.27 8.83
CA ILE A 137 8.07 38.01 7.59
C ILE A 137 8.98 39.24 7.51
N GLU A 138 9.11 39.95 8.62
CA GLU A 138 9.99 41.13 8.75
C GLU A 138 11.47 40.74 8.63
N GLU A 139 11.92 39.74 9.41
CA GLU A 139 13.30 39.22 9.42
C GLU A 139 13.76 38.77 8.03
N LYS A 140 12.90 38.05 7.31
CA LYS A 140 13.21 37.52 5.97
C LYS A 140 12.96 38.52 4.85
N LYS A 141 12.46 39.72 5.16
CA LYS A 141 12.11 40.77 4.19
C LYS A 141 11.32 40.22 2.99
N LEU A 142 10.32 39.37 3.28
CA LEU A 142 9.58 38.66 2.23
C LEU A 142 8.61 39.57 1.48
N ILE A 143 8.16 40.66 2.10
CA ILE A 143 7.10 41.52 1.59
C ILE A 143 7.67 42.91 1.31
N GLY A 144 7.51 43.37 0.07
CA GLY A 144 7.91 44.71 -0.33
C GLY A 144 6.88 45.79 0.07
N PRO A 145 7.25 47.08 0.02
CA PRO A 145 6.36 48.18 0.43
C PRO A 145 5.03 48.23 -0.33
N ASN A 146 5.01 47.85 -1.61
CA ASN A 146 3.82 47.92 -2.49
C ASN A 146 3.14 46.57 -2.74
N ASP A 147 3.59 45.52 -2.05
CA ASP A 147 3.03 44.18 -2.22
C ASP A 147 1.65 44.06 -1.58
N LYS A 148 0.74 43.33 -2.23
CA LYS A 148 -0.62 43.12 -1.72
C LYS A 148 -0.70 41.85 -0.89
N ILE A 149 -1.36 41.92 0.25
CA ILE A 149 -1.60 40.79 1.16
C ILE A 149 -3.10 40.52 1.28
N GLU A 150 -3.46 39.25 1.23
CA GLU A 150 -4.78 38.77 1.61
C GLU A 150 -4.66 37.86 2.84
N VAL A 151 -5.48 38.12 3.85
CA VAL A 151 -5.58 37.28 5.04
C VAL A 151 -6.78 36.36 4.87
N VAL A 152 -6.55 35.05 5.01
CA VAL A 152 -7.59 34.02 4.92
C VAL A 152 -7.71 33.32 6.27
N LEU A 153 -8.84 33.51 6.94
CA LEU A 153 -9.16 32.90 8.22
C LEU A 153 -9.90 31.57 8.01
N SER A 154 -9.68 30.59 8.87
CA SER A 154 -10.39 29.31 8.83
C SER A 154 -10.64 28.78 10.24
N ASN A 155 -11.84 28.25 10.45
CA ASN A 155 -12.36 27.77 11.74
C ASN A 155 -12.46 28.88 12.83
N PHE A 156 -13.02 28.51 13.99
CA PHE A 156 -13.35 29.44 15.08
C PHE A 156 -12.71 29.00 16.43
N GLY A 157 -11.47 28.52 16.40
CA GLY A 157 -10.71 28.21 17.63
C GLY A 157 -10.28 29.47 18.40
N LYS A 158 -9.89 29.31 19.68
CA LYS A 158 -9.44 30.44 20.54
C LYS A 158 -8.25 31.22 19.95
N GLY A 159 -7.43 30.59 19.11
CA GLY A 159 -6.32 31.27 18.44
C GLY A 159 -6.75 32.32 17.42
N ARG A 160 -8.01 32.31 16.97
CA ARG A 160 -8.52 33.30 16.00
C ARG A 160 -8.59 34.69 16.60
N SER A 161 -9.20 34.82 17.77
CA SER A 161 -9.22 36.11 18.49
C SER A 161 -7.82 36.57 18.85
N ALA A 162 -6.91 35.64 19.15
CA ALA A 162 -5.51 35.95 19.41
C ALA A 162 -4.78 36.51 18.18
N PHE A 163 -5.03 35.93 17.01
CA PHE A 163 -4.49 36.43 15.75
C PHE A 163 -5.07 37.80 15.39
N GLU A 164 -6.38 38.01 15.54
CA GLU A 164 -7.03 39.30 15.31
C GLU A 164 -6.47 40.39 16.24
N ALA A 165 -6.25 40.06 17.52
CA ALA A 165 -5.62 40.96 18.47
C ALA A 165 -4.16 41.28 18.11
N CYS A 166 -3.37 40.30 17.68
CA CYS A 166 -1.99 40.48 17.22
C CYS A 166 -1.94 41.32 15.92
N LEU A 167 -2.89 41.10 15.02
CA LEU A 167 -3.04 41.89 13.79
C LEU A 167 -3.46 43.34 14.08
N MET A 168 -4.20 43.59 15.16
CA MET A 168 -4.50 44.93 15.66
C MET A 168 -3.42 45.50 16.59
N GLY A 169 -2.46 44.69 17.04
CA GLY A 169 -1.34 45.05 17.90
C GLY A 169 -0.06 45.47 17.14
N LYS A 170 0.87 46.12 17.84
CA LYS A 170 2.07 46.75 17.22
C LYS A 170 2.95 45.79 16.42
N GLU A 171 2.91 44.49 16.72
CA GLU A 171 3.72 43.44 16.09
C GLU A 171 3.46 43.26 14.59
N SER A 172 2.33 43.75 14.08
CA SER A 172 1.94 43.65 12.68
C SER A 172 1.88 45.00 11.97
N ALA A 173 2.34 46.09 12.60
CA ALA A 173 2.17 47.45 12.09
C ALA A 173 2.71 47.62 10.65
N PHE A 174 3.86 47.00 10.35
CA PHE A 174 4.49 47.05 9.03
C PHE A 174 3.73 46.31 7.93
N LEU A 175 2.81 45.40 8.28
CA LEU A 175 2.02 44.62 7.31
C LEU A 175 0.67 45.24 7.00
N ARG A 176 0.12 46.07 7.89
CA ARG A 176 -1.28 46.50 7.78
C ARG A 176 -1.59 47.32 6.55
N SER A 177 -0.65 48.18 6.12
CA SER A 177 -0.78 48.98 4.88
C SER A 177 -0.93 48.10 3.63
N ASN A 178 -0.37 46.90 3.68
CA ASN A 178 -0.31 45.97 2.56
C ASN A 178 -1.53 45.03 2.51
N ILE A 179 -2.33 44.96 3.58
CA ILE A 179 -3.52 44.08 3.64
C ILE A 179 -4.65 44.69 2.82
N VAL A 180 -4.96 44.04 1.70
CA VAL A 180 -6.03 44.46 0.78
C VAL A 180 -7.37 43.82 1.13
N ARG A 181 -7.36 42.56 1.59
CA ARG A 181 -8.58 41.81 1.87
C ARG A 181 -8.40 40.84 3.03
N ILE A 182 -9.39 40.78 3.91
CA ILE A 182 -9.54 39.72 4.92
C ILE A 182 -10.74 38.89 4.51
N SER A 183 -10.58 37.57 4.44
CA SER A 183 -11.64 36.64 4.06
C SER A 183 -11.75 35.49 5.03
N ASP A 184 -12.98 35.07 5.30
CA ASP A 184 -13.29 33.87 6.07
C ASP A 184 -13.57 32.72 5.10
N ASN A 185 -12.76 31.66 5.16
CA ASN A 185 -12.91 30.43 4.39
C ASN A 185 -13.22 29.23 5.30
N THR A 186 -14.07 29.44 6.31
CA THR A 186 -14.61 28.38 7.16
C THR A 186 -15.48 27.42 6.34
N LYS A 187 -15.07 26.15 6.28
CA LYS A 187 -15.79 25.13 5.51
C LYS A 187 -17.05 24.69 6.25
N ILE A 188 -18.21 24.97 5.67
CA ILE A 188 -19.52 24.47 6.11
C ILE A 188 -19.99 23.42 5.10
N LYS A 189 -20.63 22.35 5.58
CA LYS A 189 -21.21 21.32 4.72
C LYS A 189 -22.73 21.45 4.67
N PHE A 190 -23.29 21.37 3.47
CA PHE A 190 -24.73 21.21 3.27
C PHE A 190 -25.02 19.70 3.21
N GLY A 191 -25.54 19.14 4.30
CA GLY A 191 -25.75 17.69 4.44
C GLY A 191 -24.44 16.91 4.62
N GLY A 192 -24.24 15.87 3.79
CA GLY A 192 -23.09 14.96 3.84
C GLY A 192 -23.09 14.01 5.05
N ASN A 193 -21.90 13.50 5.40
CA ASN A 193 -21.78 12.48 6.45
C ASN A 193 -22.25 13.01 7.81
N ARG A 194 -23.09 12.24 8.51
CA ARG A 194 -23.60 12.58 9.85
C ARG A 194 -22.44 12.87 10.81
N ALA A 195 -22.49 14.02 11.48
CA ALA A 195 -21.50 14.37 12.52
C ALA A 195 -21.58 13.38 13.70
N LYS A 196 -20.45 13.17 14.39
CA LYS A 196 -20.42 12.34 15.61
C LYS A 196 -21.37 12.92 16.65
N ALA A 197 -22.14 12.07 17.31
CA ALA A 197 -23.09 12.48 18.33
C ALA A 197 -22.39 13.28 19.45
N GLN A 198 -22.95 14.44 19.80
CA GLN A 198 -22.44 15.27 20.91
C GLN A 198 -22.60 14.50 22.23
N ARG A 199 -21.48 13.98 22.74
CA ARG A 199 -21.46 13.10 23.92
C ARG A 199 -21.96 13.78 25.21
N HIS A 200 -21.73 15.08 25.37
CA HIS A 200 -21.99 15.76 26.65
C HIS A 200 -23.45 16.20 26.84
N ALA A 201 -24.08 16.84 25.85
CA ALA A 201 -25.44 17.35 25.99
C ALA A 201 -26.49 16.23 26.11
N ALA A 202 -26.35 15.19 25.28
CA ALA A 202 -27.25 14.03 25.33
C ALA A 202 -27.07 13.20 26.61
N ALA A 203 -25.85 13.12 27.15
CA ALA A 203 -25.59 12.45 28.43
C ALA A 203 -26.16 13.23 29.62
N ALA A 204 -25.99 14.55 29.65
CA ALA A 204 -26.50 15.42 30.70
C ALA A 204 -28.05 15.44 30.76
N LYS A 205 -28.71 15.55 29.60
CA LYS A 205 -30.18 15.44 29.51
C LYS A 205 -30.67 14.07 30.01
N LYS A 206 -29.98 12.99 29.60
CA LYS A 206 -30.32 11.62 30.02
C LYS A 206 -30.06 11.36 31.49
N SER A 207 -29.09 12.01 32.13
CA SER A 207 -28.81 11.85 33.56
C SER A 207 -29.79 12.64 34.43
N ALA A 208 -30.18 13.85 34.00
CA ALA A 208 -31.14 14.68 34.73
C ALA A 208 -32.54 14.04 34.78
N LEU A 209 -32.99 13.46 33.66
CA LEU A 209 -34.33 12.84 33.56
C LEU A 209 -34.46 11.53 34.35
N LYS A 210 -33.34 10.92 34.72
CA LYS A 210 -33.29 9.51 35.15
C LYS A 210 -33.46 9.33 36.67
N GLY A 211 -33.22 10.37 37.48
CA GLY A 211 -33.30 10.29 38.94
C GLY A 211 -32.23 9.39 39.59
N THR A 212 -32.20 9.35 40.93
CA THR A 212 -31.16 8.70 41.75
C THR A 212 -31.10 7.18 41.61
N ASN A 213 -32.21 6.53 41.27
CA ASN A 213 -32.31 5.06 41.13
C ASN A 213 -32.26 4.56 39.67
N SER A 214 -31.86 5.41 38.73
CA SER A 214 -31.93 5.13 37.28
C SER A 214 -31.11 3.96 36.74
N LYS A 215 -30.18 3.45 37.54
CA LYS A 215 -29.27 2.36 37.14
C LYS A 215 -29.73 1.00 37.66
N LYS A 216 -30.83 0.92 38.41
CA LYS A 216 -31.35 -0.36 38.90
C LYS A 216 -32.15 -1.05 37.80
N ALA A 217 -31.44 -1.71 36.88
CA ALA A 217 -32.05 -2.55 35.87
C ALA A 217 -32.61 -3.82 36.55
N THR A 218 -33.93 -3.99 36.54
CA THR A 218 -34.57 -5.24 36.97
C THR A 218 -34.39 -6.29 35.88
N LYS A 219 -33.99 -7.52 36.28
CA LYS A 219 -33.85 -8.63 35.34
C LYS A 219 -35.23 -9.22 35.04
N VAL A 220 -35.86 -8.75 33.97
CA VAL A 220 -37.15 -9.28 33.49
C VAL A 220 -36.94 -10.61 32.77
N ARG A 221 -37.71 -11.65 33.14
CA ARG A 221 -37.76 -12.94 32.44
C ARG A 221 -39.08 -13.00 31.64
N THR A 222 -38.99 -13.05 30.32
CA THR A 222 -40.17 -13.00 29.42
C THR A 222 -40.70 -14.37 29.03
N ASN A 223 -39.92 -15.44 29.24
CA ASN A 223 -40.32 -16.81 28.95
C ASN A 223 -40.84 -17.48 30.21
N THR A 224 -41.91 -18.27 30.07
CA THR A 224 -42.48 -19.09 31.15
C THR A 224 -41.62 -20.33 31.48
N THR A 225 -40.74 -20.73 30.56
CA THR A 225 -39.82 -21.85 30.73
C THR A 225 -38.43 -21.40 31.20
N PHE A 226 -37.94 -22.02 32.28
CA PHE A 226 -36.60 -21.79 32.80
C PHE A 226 -35.58 -22.65 32.04
N ARG A 227 -34.50 -22.03 31.54
CA ARG A 227 -33.37 -22.72 30.89
C ARG A 227 -32.10 -22.52 31.71
N LEU A 228 -31.27 -23.56 31.80
CA LEU A 228 -29.95 -23.45 32.40
C LEU A 228 -29.15 -22.36 31.65
N PRO A 229 -28.64 -21.33 32.33
CA PRO A 229 -27.87 -20.29 31.67
C PRO A 229 -26.54 -20.87 31.16
N ASN A 230 -26.03 -20.32 30.07
CA ASN A 230 -24.69 -20.68 29.61
C ASN A 230 -23.67 -20.23 30.65
N THR A 231 -23.01 -21.19 31.26
CA THR A 231 -21.95 -20.97 32.24
C THR A 231 -20.58 -21.08 31.56
N LEU A 232 -19.59 -20.43 32.17
CA LEU A 232 -18.20 -20.57 31.74
C LEU A 232 -17.73 -22.02 31.93
N LYS A 233 -17.36 -22.70 30.84
CA LYS A 233 -16.72 -24.02 30.87
C LYS A 233 -15.23 -23.84 30.65
N LEU A 234 -14.45 -23.91 31.73
CA LEU A 234 -12.99 -23.80 31.66
C LEU A 234 -12.39 -25.07 31.05
N ALA A 235 -11.31 -24.91 30.28
CA ALA A 235 -10.50 -26.05 29.83
C ALA A 235 -9.84 -26.74 31.03
N ARG A 236 -9.61 -28.06 30.93
CA ARG A 236 -8.97 -28.84 32.00
C ARG A 236 -7.52 -28.35 32.19
N LYS A 237 -7.19 -27.86 33.39
CA LYS A 237 -5.83 -27.50 33.81
C LYS A 237 -5.38 -28.44 34.93
N PRO A 238 -4.90 -29.67 34.62
CA PRO A 238 -4.51 -30.63 35.63
C PRO A 238 -3.30 -30.13 36.43
N ARG A 239 -3.26 -30.43 37.74
CA ARG A 239 -2.15 -30.01 38.63
C ARG A 239 -0.86 -30.81 38.42
N TYR A 240 -0.99 -32.00 37.85
CA TYR A 240 0.12 -32.92 37.55
C TYR A 240 -0.16 -33.60 36.21
N ALA A 241 0.90 -34.02 35.52
CA ALA A 241 0.77 -34.81 34.30
C ALA A 241 0.18 -36.19 34.64
N ARG A 242 -0.81 -36.67 33.86
CA ARG A 242 -1.44 -37.99 34.10
C ARG A 242 -0.47 -39.15 33.87
N THR A 243 0.54 -38.94 33.03
CA THR A 243 1.62 -39.88 32.73
C THR A 243 2.92 -39.11 32.88
N SER A 244 3.86 -39.65 33.65
CA SER A 244 5.18 -39.03 33.87
C SER A 244 6.02 -39.00 32.60
N VAL A 245 5.94 -40.05 31.78
CA VAL A 245 6.70 -40.19 30.53
C VAL A 245 5.74 -40.43 29.36
N PRO A 246 5.85 -39.67 28.26
CA PRO A 246 5.06 -39.92 27.07
C PRO A 246 5.47 -41.25 26.40
N HIS A 247 4.50 -41.90 25.75
CA HIS A 247 4.78 -43.12 25.00
C HIS A 247 5.67 -42.81 23.78
N TYR A 248 6.83 -43.48 23.67
CA TYR A 248 7.73 -43.29 22.53
C TYR A 248 7.19 -43.93 21.27
N ARG A 249 7.54 -43.38 20.10
CA ARG A 249 7.14 -43.95 18.81
C ARG A 249 7.82 -45.31 18.62
N ARG A 250 7.04 -46.39 18.66
CA ARG A 250 7.51 -47.77 18.41
C ARG A 250 7.68 -48.12 16.91
N LEU A 251 7.43 -47.16 16.03
CA LEU A 251 7.44 -47.32 14.57
C LEU A 251 8.54 -46.41 14.03
N ASP A 252 9.77 -46.91 14.05
CA ASP A 252 10.97 -46.28 13.52
C ASP A 252 11.23 -46.72 12.07
N ALA A 253 12.24 -46.13 11.42
CA ALA A 253 12.55 -46.43 10.02
C ALA A 253 12.84 -47.93 9.79
N TYR A 254 13.61 -48.54 10.70
CA TYR A 254 13.93 -49.97 10.67
C TYR A 254 12.71 -50.87 10.85
N LYS A 255 11.70 -50.46 11.61
CA LYS A 255 10.44 -51.22 11.73
C LYS A 255 9.49 -50.98 10.56
N ILE A 256 9.58 -49.84 9.89
CA ILE A 256 8.77 -49.51 8.71
C ILE A 256 9.21 -50.35 7.51
N VAL A 257 10.52 -50.40 7.24
CA VAL A 257 11.13 -51.15 6.13
C VAL A 257 11.71 -52.44 6.70
N GLU A 258 11.02 -53.56 6.53
CA GLU A 258 11.37 -54.82 7.21
C GLU A 258 12.42 -55.63 6.42
N SER A 259 12.15 -55.91 5.15
CA SER A 259 13.04 -56.68 4.31
C SER A 259 12.83 -56.39 2.82
N PRO A 260 13.87 -56.46 1.97
CA PRO A 260 13.71 -56.41 0.53
C PRO A 260 13.10 -57.72 0.00
N ILE A 261 12.58 -57.69 -1.23
CA ILE A 261 11.99 -58.87 -1.87
C ILE A 261 12.78 -59.25 -3.09
N ALA A 262 13.46 -60.38 -2.98
CA ALA A 262 14.29 -60.97 -4.02
C ALA A 262 13.53 -62.03 -4.84
N SER A 263 12.29 -61.74 -5.25
CA SER A 263 11.58 -62.59 -6.23
C SER A 263 11.97 -62.18 -7.66
N GLU A 264 11.97 -63.10 -8.62
CA GLU A 264 12.28 -62.81 -10.03
C GLU A 264 11.51 -61.60 -10.58
N THR A 265 10.21 -61.51 -10.29
CA THR A 265 9.36 -60.38 -10.70
C THR A 265 9.69 -59.06 -10.01
N ALA A 266 10.32 -59.10 -8.84
CA ALA A 266 10.78 -57.93 -8.11
C ALA A 266 12.15 -57.47 -8.61
N ILE A 267 13.07 -58.41 -8.90
CA ILE A 267 14.39 -58.13 -9.49
C ILE A 267 14.22 -57.44 -10.85
N LYS A 268 13.32 -57.94 -11.71
CA LYS A 268 12.97 -57.28 -12.98
C LYS A 268 12.46 -55.83 -12.80
N LYS A 269 11.83 -55.50 -11.66
CA LYS A 269 11.38 -54.13 -11.37
C LYS A 269 12.50 -53.22 -10.89
N VAL A 270 13.54 -53.78 -10.28
CA VAL A 270 14.77 -53.07 -9.92
C VAL A 270 15.53 -52.71 -11.21
N GLU A 271 15.71 -53.68 -12.11
CA GLU A 271 16.43 -53.52 -13.38
C GLU A 271 15.72 -52.57 -14.36
N ASP A 272 14.50 -52.90 -14.79
CA ASP A 272 13.82 -52.15 -15.87
C ASP A 272 13.08 -50.89 -15.36
N GLY A 273 12.72 -50.89 -14.08
CA GLY A 273 11.70 -49.98 -13.53
C GLY A 273 12.23 -48.92 -12.58
N ASN A 274 13.53 -48.89 -12.30
CA ASN A 274 14.14 -48.09 -11.22
C ASN A 274 13.29 -48.10 -9.93
N THR A 275 12.81 -49.28 -9.55
CA THR A 275 11.82 -49.45 -8.48
C THR A 275 12.26 -50.52 -7.49
N LEU A 276 12.52 -50.12 -6.25
CA LEU A 276 12.81 -51.04 -5.15
C LEU A 276 11.53 -51.68 -4.62
N VAL A 277 11.59 -52.96 -4.27
CA VAL A 277 10.45 -53.71 -3.73
C VAL A 277 10.75 -54.20 -2.33
N PHE A 278 10.02 -53.66 -1.36
CA PHE A 278 10.17 -54.02 0.06
C PHE A 278 8.93 -54.68 0.63
N GLN A 279 9.14 -55.55 1.59
CA GLN A 279 8.19 -55.83 2.65
C GLN A 279 8.25 -54.70 3.68
N VAL A 280 7.08 -54.15 4.00
CA VAL A 280 6.93 -53.05 4.95
C VAL A 280 5.87 -53.37 5.99
N SER A 281 5.89 -52.65 7.11
CA SER A 281 4.89 -52.83 8.16
C SER A 281 3.46 -52.55 7.66
N LEU A 282 2.50 -53.40 8.07
CA LEU A 282 1.06 -53.20 7.82
C LEU A 282 0.54 -51.84 8.28
N LYS A 283 1.12 -51.26 9.33
CA LYS A 283 0.69 -49.99 9.92
C LYS A 283 1.27 -48.76 9.21
N ALA A 284 2.29 -48.94 8.36
CA ALA A 284 2.98 -47.82 7.72
C ALA A 284 2.19 -47.22 6.55
N ASN A 285 2.12 -45.89 6.47
CA ASN A 285 1.56 -45.17 5.32
C ASN A 285 2.66 -44.85 4.29
N LYS A 286 2.26 -44.38 3.09
CA LYS A 286 3.22 -44.07 2.01
C LYS A 286 4.23 -42.98 2.39
N HIS A 287 3.81 -41.99 3.17
CA HIS A 287 4.70 -40.90 3.61
C HIS A 287 5.77 -41.38 4.58
N GLN A 288 5.40 -42.28 5.50
CA GLN A 288 6.31 -42.92 6.45
C GLN A 288 7.32 -43.81 5.74
N ILE A 289 6.88 -44.59 4.74
CA ILE A 289 7.77 -45.43 3.92
C ILE A 289 8.75 -44.54 3.14
N LYS A 290 8.27 -43.44 2.54
CA LYS A 290 9.13 -42.47 1.83
C LYS A 290 10.21 -41.88 2.75
N ALA A 291 9.81 -41.47 3.96
CA ALA A 291 10.74 -40.92 4.94
C ALA A 291 11.76 -41.97 5.42
N ALA A 292 11.31 -43.19 5.72
CA ALA A 292 12.16 -44.28 6.18
C ALA A 292 13.20 -44.70 5.13
N VAL A 293 12.81 -44.79 3.86
CA VAL A 293 13.75 -45.12 2.76
C VAL A 293 14.79 -44.01 2.57
N LYS A 294 14.38 -42.76 2.67
CA LYS A 294 15.31 -41.62 2.62
C LYS A 294 16.29 -41.64 3.79
N GLU A 295 15.82 -41.95 5.00
CA GLU A 295 16.67 -42.02 6.19
C GLU A 295 17.65 -43.20 6.17
N LEU A 296 17.20 -44.39 5.76
CA LEU A 296 18.02 -45.61 5.81
C LEU A 296 19.03 -45.71 4.67
N TYR A 297 18.63 -45.27 3.48
CA TYR A 297 19.40 -45.52 2.27
C TYR A 297 19.91 -44.24 1.60
N ASP A 298 19.53 -43.06 2.08
CA ASP A 298 19.87 -41.75 1.48
C ASP A 298 19.46 -41.64 0.01
N VAL A 299 18.23 -42.08 -0.29
CA VAL A 299 17.69 -42.10 -1.65
C VAL A 299 16.41 -41.29 -1.72
N GLU A 300 16.28 -40.51 -2.79
CA GLU A 300 15.04 -39.79 -3.09
C GLU A 300 14.02 -40.65 -3.85
N VAL A 301 12.79 -40.65 -3.37
CA VAL A 301 11.69 -41.45 -3.91
C VAL A 301 10.74 -40.57 -4.72
N GLU A 302 10.46 -40.95 -5.96
CA GLU A 302 9.47 -40.31 -6.82
C GLU A 302 8.04 -40.64 -6.30
N LYS A 303 7.68 -41.93 -6.30
CA LYS A 303 6.35 -42.39 -5.89
C LYS A 303 6.36 -43.78 -5.26
N ILE A 304 5.34 -44.04 -4.45
CA ILE A 304 5.16 -45.32 -3.75
C ILE A 304 3.77 -45.92 -4.02
N ASN A 305 3.78 -47.18 -4.45
CA ASN A 305 2.58 -48.01 -4.56
C ASN A 305 2.66 -49.11 -3.52
N THR A 306 1.58 -49.31 -2.75
CA THR A 306 1.54 -50.33 -1.70
C THR A 306 0.35 -51.25 -1.89
N LEU A 307 0.50 -52.54 -1.58
CA LEU A 307 -0.59 -53.50 -1.49
C LEU A 307 -0.38 -54.42 -0.29
N VAL A 308 -1.46 -54.93 0.30
CA VAL A 308 -1.38 -55.96 1.33
C VAL A 308 -1.45 -57.32 0.62
N ARG A 309 -0.46 -58.17 0.88
CA ARG A 309 -0.41 -59.53 0.32
C ARG A 309 -1.34 -60.46 1.12
N PRO A 310 -1.80 -61.58 0.53
CA PRO A 310 -2.62 -62.57 1.24
C PRO A 310 -1.90 -63.23 2.43
N ASN A 311 -0.57 -63.19 2.47
CA ASN A 311 0.25 -63.65 3.59
C ASN A 311 0.25 -62.69 4.81
N GLY A 312 -0.52 -61.59 4.75
CA GLY A 312 -0.62 -60.62 5.83
C GLY A 312 0.53 -59.61 5.92
N THR A 313 1.45 -59.55 4.96
CA THR A 313 2.52 -58.53 4.93
C THR A 313 2.25 -57.46 3.88
N LYS A 314 2.67 -56.21 4.12
CA LYS A 314 2.50 -55.13 3.12
C LYS A 314 3.67 -55.13 2.15
N LYS A 315 3.39 -55.03 0.85
CA LYS A 315 4.36 -54.80 -0.23
C LYS A 315 4.39 -53.33 -0.56
N ALA A 316 5.59 -52.78 -0.72
CA ALA A 316 5.80 -51.45 -1.27
C ALA A 316 6.65 -51.56 -2.54
N TYR A 317 6.15 -50.98 -3.62
CA TYR A 317 6.91 -50.65 -4.82
C TYR A 317 7.31 -49.18 -4.71
N ILE A 318 8.62 -48.93 -4.71
CA ILE A 318 9.23 -47.64 -4.37
C ILE A 318 10.04 -47.20 -5.57
N ARG A 319 9.47 -46.32 -6.39
CA ARG A 319 10.15 -45.80 -7.57
C ARG A 319 11.05 -44.64 -7.17
N LEU A 320 12.33 -44.74 -7.51
CA LEU A 320 13.33 -43.72 -7.20
C LEU A 320 13.28 -42.56 -8.19
N THR A 321 13.90 -41.43 -7.85
CA THR A 321 14.16 -40.35 -8.81
C THR A 321 15.21 -40.78 -9.84
N ALA A 322 15.30 -40.05 -10.95
CA ALA A 322 16.27 -40.36 -12.01
C ALA A 322 17.73 -40.18 -11.58
N ASP A 323 17.98 -39.48 -10.47
CA ASP A 323 19.31 -39.20 -9.93
C ASP A 323 19.93 -40.41 -9.20
N HIS A 324 19.11 -41.42 -8.89
CA HIS A 324 19.54 -42.62 -8.18
C HIS A 324 19.16 -43.88 -8.96
N ASP A 325 20.11 -44.79 -9.11
CA ASP A 325 19.87 -46.11 -9.71
C ASP A 325 19.50 -47.14 -8.63
N ALA A 326 18.35 -47.79 -8.81
CA ALA A 326 17.86 -48.83 -7.92
C ALA A 326 18.78 -50.06 -7.90
N LEU A 327 19.50 -50.35 -8.99
CA LEU A 327 20.42 -51.48 -9.05
C LEU A 327 21.61 -51.29 -8.09
N ASP A 328 22.23 -50.12 -8.14
CA ASP A 328 23.34 -49.75 -7.24
C ASP A 328 22.90 -49.72 -5.77
N VAL A 329 21.69 -49.20 -5.50
CA VAL A 329 21.12 -49.20 -4.15
C VAL A 329 20.86 -50.63 -3.68
N ALA A 330 20.38 -51.53 -4.54
CA ALA A 330 20.13 -52.92 -4.18
C ALA A 330 21.42 -53.70 -3.89
N ASN A 331 22.49 -53.45 -4.65
CA ASN A 331 23.83 -54.02 -4.41
C ASN A 331 24.39 -53.58 -3.06
N ARG A 332 24.21 -52.30 -2.70
CA ARG A 332 24.61 -51.77 -1.39
C ARG A 332 23.82 -52.37 -0.23
N ILE A 333 22.55 -52.71 -0.45
CA ILE A 333 21.71 -53.39 0.54
C ILE A 333 22.06 -54.89 0.61
N GLY A 334 22.56 -55.47 -0.48
CA GLY A 334 23.06 -56.84 -0.55
C GLY A 334 21.97 -57.90 -0.82
N TYR A 335 21.02 -57.62 -1.72
CA TYR A 335 19.96 -58.58 -2.08
C TYR A 335 19.76 -58.80 -3.59
N VAL A 336 20.65 -58.22 -4.41
CA VAL A 336 20.75 -58.41 -5.86
C VAL A 336 22.15 -58.88 -6.19
#